data_AF-A0A8T4DTD5-F1
#
_entry.id   AF-A0A8T4DTD5-F1
#
_cell.length_a   1.000
_cell.length_b   1.000
_cell.length_c   1.000
_cell.angle_alpha   90.00
_cell.angle_beta   90.00
_cell.angle_gamma   90.00
#
_symmetry.space_group_name_H-M   'P 1'
#
loop_
_entity.id
_entity.type
_entity.pdbx_description
1 polymer ?
#
loop_
_entity_poly.entity_id
_entity_poly.type
_entity_poly.pdbx_seq_one_letter_code
_entity_poly.pdbx_strand_id
1 'polypeptide(L)'
;MKNNKCIGVVIIGILLFSLLFAGCVTPQQLMIPMRDNVRLATDVYVKTQTQPHGAILIRTPYNKNLLLLIGMNWAKNGWPTVIQDMRGRFGSEGNDTVFRNEQTDGPDTLMWIADQTWSNGKVATFGGSALGITQYLTAGANPSQLACQYIQVATPNLYKHAMYPGGEFRKNMVEGWLKGQGSEEILPELWAHENYTMEYWTNVSLDDNWQDVNIPAIHIGGWYDIFTQGTIDGFCGYQYHGGPDAQGKSKLIMGPWTHGGAGGTKQGELTYPANSIDTFSQTLFWKMVDQYTMGIPTDFDATPAVSYYVMGDVDNASAPGNEWRFANGWPLASVERMWYLQPDGSLQTTMPTGTMQFTYTYDPDDPVPTLGGGNLLLPAGPFDQRPVENRSDVLIFTSPVLQQPYEATGAITARLFVSSDCPDTDFTVKLTDVYPDGRSMLIIDGILRMRNRNGTDHWELMVPGTIYQVDVDLWSTSYVWNTGHQIRVDISSSNYPRFLNNPNTADGIYQNNTSVISQNVLYVDSLHPSCLILPEIPINTTTNPHQDWISPLQHYRSTDDSALRLFPKKLHSILERFVDKHPLSQYRSFLMI
;
A
#
# COMPACT_ATOMS: atom_id res chain seq x y z
N MET A 1 -50.95 -34.26 21.51
CA MET A 1 -49.59 -34.06 22.07
C MET A 1 -48.46 -33.94 21.01
N LYS A 2 -48.73 -33.47 19.78
CA LYS A 2 -47.67 -33.22 18.76
C LYS A 2 -47.49 -31.75 18.34
N ASN A 3 -48.40 -30.84 18.69
CA ASN A 3 -48.29 -29.42 18.31
C ASN A 3 -47.50 -28.54 19.29
N ASN A 4 -47.30 -28.95 20.55
CA ASN A 4 -46.62 -28.09 21.54
C ASN A 4 -45.08 -28.14 21.43
N LYS A 5 -44.50 -29.12 20.73
CA LYS A 5 -43.04 -29.23 20.54
C LYS A 5 -42.50 -28.38 19.38
N CYS A 6 -43.28 -28.18 18.30
CA CYS A 6 -42.88 -27.25 17.22
C CYS A 6 -42.97 -25.79 17.65
N ILE A 7 -43.99 -25.42 18.44
CA ILE A 7 -44.13 -24.05 18.94
C ILE A 7 -43.00 -23.71 19.92
N GLY A 8 -42.59 -24.64 20.80
CA GLY A 8 -41.46 -24.43 21.71
C GLY A 8 -40.11 -24.25 21.02
N VAL A 9 -39.83 -24.98 19.93
CA VAL A 9 -38.56 -24.87 19.17
C VAL A 9 -38.52 -23.60 18.31
N VAL A 10 -39.65 -23.17 17.74
CA VAL A 10 -39.74 -21.90 17.01
C VAL A 10 -39.66 -20.71 17.96
N ILE A 11 -40.28 -20.78 19.15
CA ILE A 11 -40.19 -19.71 20.16
C ILE A 11 -38.80 -19.65 20.79
N ILE A 12 -38.13 -20.78 21.06
CA ILE A 12 -36.74 -20.81 21.55
C ILE A 12 -35.76 -20.34 20.45
N GLY A 13 -36.02 -20.67 19.19
CA GLY A 13 -35.25 -20.17 18.04
C GLY A 13 -35.42 -18.66 17.83
N ILE A 14 -36.64 -18.13 17.95
CA ILE A 14 -36.93 -16.69 17.91
C ILE A 14 -36.37 -15.98 19.15
N LEU A 15 -36.42 -16.61 20.34
CA LEU A 15 -35.82 -16.07 21.57
C LEU A 15 -34.29 -16.02 21.48
N LEU A 16 -33.62 -17.07 20.97
CA LEU A 16 -32.18 -17.10 20.73
C LEU A 16 -31.75 -16.12 19.62
N PHE A 17 -32.56 -15.96 18.57
CA PHE A 17 -32.34 -14.94 17.54
C PHE A 17 -32.55 -13.53 18.12
N SER A 18 -33.56 -13.31 18.97
CA SER A 18 -33.79 -12.02 19.63
C SER A 18 -32.78 -11.70 20.74
N LEU A 19 -32.16 -12.71 21.37
CA LEU A 19 -31.07 -12.55 22.35
C LEU A 19 -29.73 -12.22 21.69
N LEU A 20 -29.50 -12.64 20.45
CA LEU A 20 -28.35 -12.23 19.64
C LEU A 20 -28.46 -10.77 19.16
N PHE A 21 -29.69 -10.24 19.04
CA PHE A 21 -29.98 -8.86 18.63
C PHE A 21 -30.44 -7.96 19.80
N ALA A 22 -30.47 -8.46 21.04
CA ALA A 22 -30.77 -7.65 22.21
C ALA A 22 -29.60 -6.67 22.46
N GLY A 23 -29.82 -5.39 22.14
CA GLY A 23 -28.80 -4.34 22.28
C GLY A 23 -27.92 -4.11 21.04
N CYS A 24 -28.27 -4.68 19.89
CA CYS A 24 -27.60 -4.35 18.63
C CYS A 24 -28.03 -2.94 18.14
N VAL A 25 -27.07 -2.12 17.74
CA VAL A 25 -27.38 -0.84 17.08
C VAL A 25 -27.75 -1.13 15.64
N THR A 26 -28.95 -0.77 15.21
CA THR A 26 -29.36 -0.85 13.80
C THR A 26 -29.02 0.49 13.11
N PRO A 27 -28.58 0.47 11.84
CA PRO A 27 -28.29 1.72 11.15
C PRO A 27 -29.56 2.46 10.81
N GLN A 28 -29.53 3.79 10.97
CA GLN A 28 -30.42 4.67 10.25
C GLN A 28 -29.84 4.88 8.83
N GLN A 29 -30.61 4.54 7.80
CA GLN A 29 -30.19 4.73 6.42
C GLN A 29 -30.65 6.11 5.94
N LEU A 30 -29.72 6.93 5.45
CA LEU A 30 -29.95 8.31 5.05
C LEU A 30 -29.32 8.59 3.69
N MET A 31 -29.90 9.57 3.00
CA MET A 31 -29.33 10.17 1.80
C MET A 31 -28.83 11.57 2.16
N ILE A 32 -27.52 11.72 2.34
CA ILE A 32 -26.91 12.98 2.81
C ILE A 32 -26.65 13.89 1.59
N PRO A 33 -27.22 15.10 1.53
CA PRO A 33 -26.97 16.03 0.43
C PRO A 33 -25.56 16.64 0.54
N MET A 34 -24.80 16.57 -0.55
CA MET A 34 -23.56 17.32 -0.73
C MET A 34 -23.86 18.76 -1.17
N ARG A 35 -22.84 19.62 -1.24
CA ARG A 35 -22.97 21.04 -1.64
C ARG A 35 -23.59 21.26 -3.03
N ASP A 36 -23.51 20.26 -3.91
CA ASP A 36 -24.08 20.28 -5.26
C ASP A 36 -25.46 19.59 -5.35
N ASN A 37 -26.06 19.25 -4.19
CA ASN A 37 -27.33 18.53 -4.03
C ASN A 37 -27.33 17.06 -4.44
N VAL A 38 -26.21 16.50 -4.91
CA VAL A 38 -26.10 15.05 -5.06
C VAL A 38 -26.14 14.41 -3.69
N ARG A 39 -26.90 13.32 -3.53
CA ARG A 39 -27.09 12.69 -2.24
C ARG A 39 -26.32 11.38 -2.13
N LEU A 40 -25.57 11.23 -1.06
CA LEU A 40 -24.77 10.03 -0.81
C LEU A 40 -25.47 9.11 0.19
N ALA A 41 -25.60 7.84 -0.17
CA ALA A 41 -26.20 6.81 0.67
C ALA A 41 -25.30 6.51 1.86
N THR A 42 -25.87 6.62 3.05
CA THR A 42 -25.13 6.60 4.30
C THR A 42 -25.86 5.80 5.37
N ASP A 43 -25.15 4.89 6.04
CA ASP A 43 -25.63 4.20 7.23
C ASP A 43 -25.05 4.88 8.48
N VAL A 44 -25.95 5.27 9.40
CA VAL A 44 -25.62 5.97 10.65
C VAL A 44 -25.92 5.07 11.83
N TYR A 45 -24.87 4.66 12.55
CA TYR A 45 -24.94 3.76 13.69
C TYR A 45 -24.73 4.58 14.96
N VAL A 46 -25.82 4.84 15.69
CA VAL A 46 -25.78 5.62 16.94
C VAL A 46 -26.57 4.89 18.00
N LYS A 47 -25.92 4.60 19.13
CA LYS A 47 -26.60 4.18 20.36
C LYS A 47 -27.17 5.43 21.03
N THR A 48 -28.30 5.30 21.73
CA THR A 48 -28.81 6.37 22.60
C THR A 48 -27.72 6.81 23.58
N GLN A 49 -27.32 8.07 23.51
CA GLN A 49 -26.28 8.67 24.33
C GLN A 49 -26.85 9.86 25.10
N THR A 50 -26.34 10.11 26.31
CA THR A 50 -26.77 11.21 27.17
C THR A 50 -26.05 12.52 26.86
N GLN A 51 -24.93 12.47 26.16
CA GLN A 51 -24.10 13.62 25.75
C GLN A 51 -23.58 13.41 24.33
N PRO A 52 -23.32 14.49 23.56
CA PRO A 52 -22.67 14.39 22.26
C PRO A 52 -21.26 13.79 22.37
N HIS A 53 -20.82 13.06 21.34
CA HIS A 53 -19.58 12.28 21.34
C HIS A 53 -18.80 12.44 20.03
N GLY A 54 -17.50 12.16 20.04
CA GLY A 54 -16.68 12.04 18.84
C GLY A 54 -17.18 10.90 17.96
N ALA A 55 -17.10 11.07 16.64
CA ALA A 55 -17.64 10.13 15.67
C ALA A 55 -16.54 9.49 14.81
N ILE A 56 -16.86 8.37 14.16
CA ILE A 56 -15.99 7.71 13.19
C ILE A 56 -16.67 7.70 11.81
N LEU A 57 -15.95 8.15 10.79
CA LEU A 57 -16.38 8.12 9.40
C LEU A 57 -15.58 7.09 8.60
N ILE A 58 -16.29 6.26 7.84
CA ILE A 58 -15.74 5.37 6.82
C ILE A 58 -16.42 5.69 5.48
N ARG A 59 -15.63 6.03 4.45
CA ARG A 59 -16.12 6.24 3.08
C ARG A 59 -15.60 5.11 2.20
N THR A 60 -16.46 4.48 1.41
CA THR A 60 -16.08 3.26 0.66
C THR A 60 -16.63 3.25 -0.77
N PRO A 61 -15.85 2.78 -1.75
CA PRO A 61 -16.35 2.48 -3.09
C PRO A 61 -16.83 1.03 -3.23
N TYR A 62 -16.88 0.25 -2.14
CA TYR A 62 -17.11 -1.20 -2.11
C TYR A 62 -18.42 -1.64 -1.44
N ASN A 63 -19.45 -0.80 -1.45
CA ASN A 63 -20.76 -1.04 -0.82
C ASN A 63 -20.68 -1.01 0.71
N LYS A 64 -21.21 0.06 1.31
CA LYS A 64 -21.29 0.27 2.76
C LYS A 64 -21.93 -0.90 3.52
N ASN A 65 -22.80 -1.68 2.87
CA ASN A 65 -23.45 -2.83 3.51
C ASN A 65 -22.46 -3.94 3.90
N LEU A 66 -21.28 -4.02 3.26
CA LEU A 66 -20.22 -4.97 3.63
C LEU A 66 -19.56 -4.62 4.98
N LEU A 67 -19.77 -3.40 5.49
CA LEU A 67 -19.17 -2.89 6.73
C LEU A 67 -20.17 -2.83 7.89
N LEU A 68 -21.35 -3.47 7.74
CA LEU A 68 -22.43 -3.49 8.73
C LEU A 68 -21.92 -3.88 10.13
N LEU A 69 -21.13 -4.96 10.22
CA LEU A 69 -20.64 -5.47 11.51
C LEU A 69 -19.70 -4.49 12.21
N ILE A 70 -18.89 -3.73 11.45
CA ILE A 70 -18.01 -2.70 12.00
C ILE A 70 -18.86 -1.59 12.62
N GLY A 71 -19.83 -1.05 11.87
CA GLY A 71 -20.73 0.01 12.35
C GLY A 71 -21.52 -0.40 13.58
N MET A 72 -22.08 -1.62 13.58
CA MET A 72 -22.81 -2.17 14.74
C MET A 72 -21.92 -2.31 15.97
N ASN A 73 -20.71 -2.84 15.81
CA ASN A 73 -19.81 -3.12 16.93
C ASN A 73 -19.27 -1.83 17.55
N TRP A 74 -18.83 -0.87 16.75
CA TRP A 74 -18.30 0.40 17.28
C TRP A 74 -19.38 1.24 17.95
N ALA A 75 -20.58 1.33 17.35
CA ALA A 75 -21.70 2.02 17.99
C ALA A 75 -22.16 1.32 19.28
N LYS A 76 -22.13 -0.02 19.34
CA LYS A 76 -22.39 -0.77 20.58
C LYS A 76 -21.40 -0.40 21.69
N ASN A 77 -20.14 -0.14 21.33
CA ASN A 77 -19.05 0.29 22.22
C ASN A 77 -19.02 1.81 22.47
N GLY A 78 -20.05 2.55 22.03
CA GLY A 78 -20.23 3.97 22.33
C GLY A 78 -19.71 4.94 21.29
N TRP A 79 -19.21 4.47 20.14
CA TRP A 79 -18.71 5.33 19.06
C TRP A 79 -19.75 5.50 17.96
N PRO A 80 -20.41 6.68 17.82
CA PRO A 80 -21.14 7.02 16.61
C PRO A 80 -20.33 6.69 15.36
N THR A 81 -20.86 5.83 14.50
CA THR A 81 -20.16 5.39 13.29
C THR A 81 -21.01 5.70 12.07
N VAL A 82 -20.40 6.31 11.07
CA VAL A 82 -21.03 6.69 9.80
C VAL A 82 -20.30 6.01 8.68
N ILE A 83 -21.03 5.24 7.87
CA ILE A 83 -20.48 4.48 6.74
C ILE A 83 -21.19 4.93 5.47
N GLN A 84 -20.44 5.46 4.52
CA GLN A 84 -21.00 6.10 3.33
C GLN A 84 -20.47 5.46 2.05
N ASP A 85 -21.38 5.19 1.11
CA ASP A 85 -21.02 4.88 -0.27
C ASP A 85 -20.50 6.15 -0.96
N MET A 86 -19.34 6.07 -1.61
CA MET A 86 -18.81 7.17 -2.41
C MET A 86 -19.79 7.56 -3.54
N ARG A 87 -19.65 8.78 -4.07
CA ARG A 87 -20.45 9.29 -5.19
C ARG A 87 -20.45 8.35 -6.39
N GLY A 88 -21.62 8.14 -6.98
CA GLY A 88 -21.83 7.22 -8.10
C GLY A 88 -21.67 5.74 -7.76
N ARG A 89 -21.50 5.38 -6.48
CA ARG A 89 -21.34 3.99 -6.03
C ARG A 89 -22.61 3.52 -5.32
N PHE A 90 -23.09 2.33 -5.70
CA PHE A 90 -24.17 1.62 -5.03
C PHE A 90 -25.41 2.46 -4.75
N GLY A 91 -25.66 2.82 -3.48
CA GLY A 91 -26.84 3.59 -3.10
C GLY A 91 -26.71 5.10 -3.38
N SER A 92 -25.49 5.60 -3.61
CA SER A 92 -25.21 7.01 -3.81
C SER A 92 -25.56 7.48 -5.22
N GLU A 93 -26.06 8.71 -5.30
CA GLU A 93 -26.31 9.40 -6.56
C GLU A 93 -24.99 9.94 -7.18
N GLY A 94 -25.09 10.55 -8.36
CA GLY A 94 -23.96 11.15 -9.08
C GLY A 94 -23.23 10.15 -9.97
N ASN A 95 -22.08 10.59 -10.50
CA ASN A 95 -21.24 9.78 -11.38
C ASN A 95 -20.00 9.32 -10.60
N ASP A 96 -19.53 8.11 -10.90
CA ASP A 96 -18.25 7.60 -10.38
C ASP A 96 -17.10 8.33 -11.07
N THR A 97 -16.29 9.04 -10.30
CA THR A 97 -15.15 9.81 -10.80
C THR A 97 -13.83 9.32 -10.24
N VAL A 98 -13.82 8.16 -9.56
CA VAL A 98 -12.64 7.54 -8.97
C VAL A 98 -11.82 8.52 -8.13
N PHE A 99 -12.28 8.74 -6.89
CA PHE A 99 -11.68 9.61 -5.87
C PHE A 99 -11.63 11.12 -6.16
N ARG A 100 -11.92 11.58 -7.38
CA ARG A 100 -11.81 13.00 -7.76
C ARG A 100 -12.72 13.96 -6.99
N ASN A 101 -13.80 13.45 -6.38
CA ASN A 101 -14.71 14.24 -5.54
C ASN A 101 -14.39 14.19 -4.03
N GLU A 102 -13.33 13.50 -3.61
CA GLU A 102 -13.05 13.30 -2.18
C GLU A 102 -12.67 14.59 -1.44
N GLN A 103 -12.04 15.55 -2.13
CA GLN A 103 -11.74 16.88 -1.59
C GLN A 103 -13.01 17.73 -1.31
N THR A 104 -14.18 17.31 -1.78
CA THR A 104 -15.46 18.03 -1.54
C THR A 104 -16.45 17.19 -0.74
N ASP A 105 -16.68 15.94 -1.14
CA ASP A 105 -17.70 15.08 -0.52
C ASP A 105 -17.30 14.62 0.88
N GLY A 106 -15.99 14.43 1.12
CA GLY A 106 -15.44 14.14 2.44
C GLY A 106 -15.74 15.27 3.43
N PRO A 107 -15.29 16.50 3.16
CA PRO A 107 -15.62 17.68 3.99
C PRO A 107 -17.11 17.91 4.20
N ASP A 108 -17.95 17.76 3.17
CA ASP A 108 -19.41 17.93 3.29
C ASP A 108 -20.02 16.89 4.25
N THR A 109 -19.54 15.64 4.17
CA THR A 109 -19.97 14.58 5.08
C THR A 109 -19.49 14.83 6.51
N LEU A 110 -18.25 15.30 6.71
CA LEU A 110 -17.72 15.66 8.02
C LEU A 110 -18.51 16.80 8.68
N MET A 111 -18.86 17.83 7.90
CA MET A 111 -19.71 18.93 8.36
C MET A 111 -21.11 18.44 8.73
N TRP A 112 -21.73 17.60 7.90
CA TRP A 112 -23.03 17.00 8.21
C TRP A 112 -22.99 16.20 9.52
N ILE A 113 -21.93 15.41 9.76
CA ILE A 113 -21.75 14.67 11.01
C ILE A 113 -21.65 15.62 12.21
N ALA A 114 -20.90 16.71 12.09
CA ALA A 114 -20.73 17.68 13.16
C ALA A 114 -22.03 18.39 13.56
N ASP A 115 -22.96 18.57 12.61
CA ASP A 115 -24.27 19.20 12.86
C ASP A 115 -25.28 18.27 13.57
N GLN A 116 -24.96 16.99 13.74
CA GLN A 116 -25.86 16.05 14.39
C GLN A 116 -25.86 16.22 15.92
N THR A 117 -27.04 16.09 16.55
CA THR A 117 -27.19 16.26 18.01
C THR A 117 -26.41 15.24 18.85
N TRP A 118 -25.99 14.13 18.26
CA TRP A 118 -25.18 13.09 18.90
C TRP A 118 -23.67 13.31 18.72
N SER A 119 -23.25 14.29 17.92
CA SER A 119 -21.85 14.58 17.60
C SER A 119 -21.31 15.74 18.42
N ASN A 120 -20.08 15.62 18.90
CA ASN A 120 -19.36 16.73 19.53
C ASN A 120 -18.60 17.61 18.52
N GLY A 121 -18.76 17.36 17.22
CA GLY A 121 -18.11 18.09 16.14
C GLY A 121 -16.72 17.59 15.76
N LYS A 122 -16.18 16.57 16.43
CA LYS A 122 -14.88 15.96 16.11
C LYS A 122 -15.05 14.56 15.52
N VAL A 123 -14.40 14.32 14.39
CA VAL A 123 -14.56 13.09 13.62
C VAL A 123 -13.20 12.47 13.34
N ALA A 124 -13.05 11.19 13.68
CA ALA A 124 -11.95 10.36 13.20
C ALA A 124 -12.34 9.67 11.88
N THR A 125 -11.39 9.47 10.98
CA THR A 125 -11.61 8.61 9.81
C THR A 125 -10.84 7.30 9.94
N PHE A 126 -11.37 6.24 9.34
CA PHE A 126 -10.78 4.91 9.39
C PHE A 126 -10.94 4.18 8.06
N GLY A 127 -9.90 3.45 7.66
CA GLY A 127 -9.98 2.51 6.55
C GLY A 127 -8.64 2.22 5.89
N GLY A 128 -8.63 1.13 5.11
CA GLY A 128 -7.48 0.73 4.30
C GLY A 128 -7.74 0.78 2.79
N SER A 129 -6.68 0.73 2.00
CA SER A 129 -6.76 0.71 0.53
C SER A 129 -7.51 1.94 0.00
N ALA A 130 -8.52 1.75 -0.83
CA ALA A 130 -9.38 2.85 -1.31
C ALA A 130 -9.97 3.69 -0.16
N LEU A 131 -10.39 3.07 0.96
CA LEU A 131 -10.91 3.79 2.13
C LEU A 131 -9.80 4.60 2.84
N GLY A 132 -8.54 4.26 2.62
CA GLY A 132 -7.38 5.06 3.04
C GLY A 132 -7.08 6.21 2.09
N ILE A 133 -7.21 5.99 0.77
CA ILE A 133 -7.04 7.04 -0.24
C ILE A 133 -8.06 8.16 -0.03
N THR A 134 -9.32 7.82 0.26
CA THR A 134 -10.36 8.82 0.58
C THR A 134 -9.97 9.71 1.76
N GLN A 135 -9.24 9.16 2.74
CA GLN A 135 -8.80 9.88 3.93
C GLN A 135 -7.74 10.94 3.61
N TYR A 136 -6.73 10.58 2.82
CA TYR A 136 -5.73 11.54 2.36
C TYR A 136 -6.39 12.70 1.61
N LEU A 137 -7.19 12.38 0.60
CA LEU A 137 -7.80 13.42 -0.24
C LEU A 137 -8.79 14.31 0.53
N THR A 138 -9.50 13.75 1.52
CA THR A 138 -10.34 14.54 2.44
C THR A 138 -9.50 15.50 3.29
N ALA A 139 -8.34 15.06 3.78
CA ALA A 139 -7.49 15.86 4.67
C ALA A 139 -6.87 17.07 3.98
N GLY A 140 -6.55 16.97 2.68
CA GLY A 140 -6.01 18.09 1.89
C GLY A 140 -6.95 19.30 1.78
N ALA A 141 -8.25 19.11 2.04
CA ALA A 141 -9.22 20.21 2.10
C ALA A 141 -9.27 20.93 3.46
N ASN A 142 -8.43 20.52 4.43
CA ASN A 142 -8.35 21.05 5.79
C ASN A 142 -9.71 21.21 6.53
N PRO A 143 -10.58 20.18 6.56
CA PRO A 143 -11.87 20.28 7.25
C PRO A 143 -11.66 20.38 8.77
N SER A 144 -12.22 21.41 9.41
CA SER A 144 -12.03 21.69 10.85
C SER A 144 -12.67 20.65 11.80
N GLN A 145 -13.59 19.83 11.27
CA GLN A 145 -14.25 18.73 11.96
C GLN A 145 -13.38 17.46 12.02
N LEU A 146 -12.44 17.30 11.09
CA LEU A 146 -11.52 16.15 11.09
C LEU A 146 -10.56 16.28 12.27
N ALA A 147 -10.37 15.19 13.01
CA ALA A 147 -9.58 15.19 14.23
C ALA A 147 -8.34 14.30 14.15
N CYS A 148 -8.45 13.14 13.53
CA CYS A 148 -7.34 12.19 13.33
C CYS A 148 -7.71 11.10 12.31
N GLN A 149 -6.74 10.37 11.78
CA GLN A 149 -6.98 9.36 10.73
C GLN A 149 -6.23 8.05 10.97
N TYR A 150 -6.87 6.93 10.62
CA TYR A 150 -6.23 5.61 10.55
C TYR A 150 -6.22 5.14 9.10
N ILE A 151 -5.03 5.16 8.50
CA ILE A 151 -4.81 4.97 7.07
C ILE A 151 -3.94 3.74 6.85
N GLN A 152 -4.52 2.69 6.27
CA GLN A 152 -3.81 1.44 6.02
C GLN A 152 -3.65 1.19 4.51
N VAL A 153 -2.47 0.74 4.07
CA VAL A 153 -2.12 0.30 2.71
C VAL A 153 -2.72 1.23 1.64
N ALA A 154 -2.39 2.51 1.69
CA ALA A 154 -2.99 3.54 0.85
C ALA A 154 -1.95 4.56 0.38
N THR A 155 -2.34 5.37 -0.61
CA THR A 155 -1.47 6.40 -1.18
C THR A 155 -2.11 7.79 -1.14
N PRO A 156 -1.32 8.85 -0.88
CA PRO A 156 -1.74 10.24 -1.00
C PRO A 156 -1.66 10.77 -2.44
N ASN A 157 -1.09 10.02 -3.39
CA ASN A 157 -0.93 10.42 -4.79
C ASN A 157 -1.26 9.24 -5.71
N LEU A 158 -2.32 9.36 -6.52
CA LEU A 158 -2.73 8.31 -7.45
C LEU A 158 -1.83 8.19 -8.67
N TYR A 159 -1.24 9.29 -9.15
CA TYR A 159 -0.37 9.26 -10.32
C TYR A 159 0.90 8.47 -10.04
N LYS A 160 1.73 8.96 -9.10
CA LYS A 160 3.10 8.44 -8.91
C LYS A 160 3.13 7.07 -8.23
N HIS A 161 2.15 6.77 -7.36
CA HIS A 161 2.15 5.50 -6.61
C HIS A 161 1.18 4.46 -7.15
N ALA A 162 0.03 4.86 -7.68
CA ALA A 162 -0.98 3.91 -8.13
C ALA A 162 -0.88 3.63 -9.62
N MET A 163 -0.81 4.65 -10.47
CA MET A 163 -1.03 4.47 -11.90
C MET A 163 0.26 4.40 -12.71
N TYR A 164 1.23 5.29 -12.44
CA TYR A 164 2.43 5.50 -13.24
C TYR A 164 3.75 5.51 -12.45
N PRO A 165 4.02 4.58 -11.53
CA PRO A 165 5.33 4.52 -10.89
C PRO A 165 6.42 4.22 -11.91
N GLY A 166 7.53 4.97 -11.83
CA GLY A 166 8.58 4.93 -12.85
C GLY A 166 8.16 5.51 -14.21
N GLY A 167 7.01 6.19 -14.27
CA GLY A 167 6.41 6.65 -15.52
C GLY A 167 5.79 5.52 -16.36
N GLU A 168 5.62 4.31 -15.81
CA GLU A 168 5.04 3.16 -16.51
C GLU A 168 3.65 2.82 -15.95
N PHE A 169 2.70 2.53 -16.85
CA PHE A 169 1.33 2.18 -16.49
C PHE A 169 1.26 0.82 -15.78
N ARG A 170 0.72 0.80 -14.56
CA ARG A 170 0.45 -0.42 -13.78
C ARG A 170 -0.76 -1.20 -14.31
N LYS A 171 -0.59 -1.77 -15.50
CA LYS A 171 -1.64 -2.40 -16.32
C LYS A 171 -2.57 -3.31 -15.51
N ASN A 172 -2.06 -4.41 -14.95
CA ASN A 172 -2.90 -5.40 -14.30
C ASN A 172 -3.68 -4.82 -13.12
N MET A 173 -3.03 -3.98 -12.31
CA MET A 173 -3.64 -3.39 -11.13
C MET A 173 -4.74 -2.40 -11.54
N VAL A 174 -4.44 -1.43 -12.40
CA VAL A 174 -5.36 -0.34 -12.75
C VAL A 174 -6.56 -0.88 -13.53
N GLU A 175 -6.33 -1.62 -14.61
CA GLU A 175 -7.43 -2.16 -15.43
C GLU A 175 -8.27 -3.15 -14.64
N GLY A 176 -7.63 -4.05 -13.88
CA GLY A 176 -8.34 -5.07 -13.11
C GLY A 176 -9.17 -4.48 -11.96
N TRP A 177 -8.63 -3.47 -11.26
CA TRP A 177 -9.34 -2.83 -10.14
C TRP A 177 -10.53 -1.99 -10.61
N LEU A 178 -10.37 -1.25 -11.72
CA LEU A 178 -11.47 -0.50 -12.34
C LEU A 178 -12.54 -1.44 -12.88
N LYS A 179 -12.13 -2.53 -13.55
CA LYS A 179 -13.03 -3.59 -14.02
C LYS A 179 -13.84 -4.23 -12.91
N GLY A 180 -13.20 -4.62 -11.82
CA GLY A 180 -13.91 -5.22 -10.68
C GLY A 180 -15.05 -4.33 -10.21
N GLN A 181 -14.83 -3.01 -10.17
CA GLN A 181 -15.80 -2.05 -9.68
C GLN A 181 -16.81 -1.54 -10.71
N GLY A 182 -16.66 -1.91 -11.98
CA GLY A 182 -17.49 -1.41 -13.07
C GLY A 182 -17.16 0.03 -13.50
N SER A 183 -15.91 0.47 -13.31
CA SER A 183 -15.45 1.83 -13.56
C SER A 183 -14.48 1.92 -14.75
N GLU A 184 -14.53 0.96 -15.69
CA GLU A 184 -13.62 0.88 -16.86
C GLU A 184 -13.78 2.06 -17.83
N GLU A 185 -14.90 2.77 -17.78
CA GLU A 185 -15.17 3.92 -18.64
C GLU A 185 -14.18 5.08 -18.47
N ILE A 186 -13.46 5.14 -17.34
CA ILE A 186 -12.44 6.16 -17.08
C ILE A 186 -11.10 5.85 -17.77
N LEU A 187 -10.86 4.61 -18.22
CA LEU A 187 -9.55 4.20 -18.75
C LEU A 187 -9.06 5.06 -19.93
N PRO A 188 -9.88 5.38 -20.95
CA PRO A 188 -9.43 6.22 -22.06
C PRO A 188 -8.99 7.62 -21.60
N GLU A 189 -9.67 8.18 -20.59
CA GLU A 189 -9.31 9.47 -19.99
C GLU A 189 -7.97 9.36 -19.26
N LEU A 190 -7.77 8.32 -18.45
CA LEU A 190 -6.48 8.10 -17.76
C LEU A 190 -5.32 7.97 -18.75
N TRP A 191 -5.48 7.21 -19.83
CA TRP A 191 -4.44 7.05 -20.85
C TRP A 191 -4.14 8.35 -21.61
N ALA A 192 -5.16 9.17 -21.89
CA ALA A 192 -4.97 10.48 -22.49
C ALA A 192 -4.19 11.45 -21.59
N HIS A 193 -4.16 11.18 -20.28
CA HIS A 193 -3.45 11.95 -19.26
C HIS A 193 -2.25 11.19 -18.67
N GLU A 194 -1.58 10.35 -19.47
CA GLU A 194 -0.41 9.60 -19.01
C GLU A 194 0.78 10.50 -18.60
N ASN A 195 0.85 11.74 -19.11
CA ASN A 195 1.74 12.77 -18.56
C ASN A 195 1.13 13.45 -17.35
N TYR A 196 1.96 13.73 -16.36
CA TYR A 196 1.59 14.53 -15.20
C TYR A 196 1.28 15.97 -15.62
N THR A 197 0.05 16.39 -15.37
CA THR A 197 -0.39 17.78 -15.45
C THR A 197 -1.09 18.16 -14.15
N MET A 198 -0.87 19.37 -13.67
CA MET A 198 -1.55 19.88 -12.47
C MET A 198 -3.07 19.93 -12.66
N GLU A 199 -3.53 20.27 -13.87
CA GLU A 199 -4.97 20.34 -14.19
C GLU A 199 -5.68 19.01 -13.92
N TYR A 200 -5.04 17.89 -14.25
CA TYR A 200 -5.68 16.58 -14.17
C TYR A 200 -5.39 15.82 -12.86
N TRP A 201 -4.19 15.93 -12.31
CA TRP A 201 -3.75 15.05 -11.21
C TRP A 201 -3.77 15.70 -9.83
N THR A 202 -3.82 17.03 -9.71
CA THR A 202 -3.74 17.72 -8.41
C THR A 202 -4.94 17.39 -7.49
N ASN A 203 -6.12 17.09 -8.03
CA ASN A 203 -7.28 16.73 -7.20
C ASN A 203 -7.25 15.30 -6.64
N VAL A 204 -6.27 14.49 -7.05
CA VAL A 204 -6.02 13.12 -6.59
C VAL A 204 -4.58 12.95 -6.09
N SER A 205 -4.01 14.06 -5.60
CA SER A 205 -2.69 14.14 -4.98
C SER A 205 -2.69 15.10 -3.78
N LEU A 206 -1.90 14.79 -2.75
CA LEU A 206 -1.58 15.73 -1.66
C LEU A 206 -0.18 16.34 -1.76
N ASP A 207 0.63 15.96 -2.74
CA ASP A 207 2.05 16.33 -2.77
C ASP A 207 2.31 17.84 -2.68
N ASP A 208 1.38 18.66 -3.21
CA ASP A 208 1.48 20.13 -3.22
C ASP A 208 0.73 20.83 -2.07
N ASN A 209 0.03 20.05 -1.22
CA ASN A 209 -0.95 20.56 -0.24
C ASN A 209 -0.74 20.00 1.17
N TRP A 210 0.46 19.52 1.51
CA TRP A 210 0.75 19.00 2.85
C TRP A 210 0.47 20.02 3.96
N GLN A 211 0.76 21.30 3.71
CA GLN A 211 0.54 22.41 4.65
C GLN A 211 -0.92 22.55 5.10
N ASP A 212 -1.86 22.06 4.30
CA ASP A 212 -3.30 22.13 4.59
C ASP A 212 -3.75 21.00 5.54
N VAL A 213 -2.93 19.96 5.71
CA VAL A 213 -3.23 18.86 6.63
C VAL A 213 -2.85 19.26 8.06
N ASN A 214 -3.85 19.48 8.92
CA ASN A 214 -3.67 19.94 10.32
C ASN A 214 -4.01 18.88 11.38
N ILE A 215 -3.99 17.60 11.04
CA ILE A 215 -4.33 16.51 11.96
C ILE A 215 -3.27 15.41 11.98
N PRO A 216 -3.15 14.63 13.08
CA PRO A 216 -2.30 13.45 13.10
C PRO A 216 -2.96 12.27 12.37
N ALA A 217 -2.13 11.35 11.89
CA ALA A 217 -2.58 10.08 11.36
C ALA A 217 -1.67 8.91 11.75
N ILE A 218 -2.25 7.71 11.79
CA ILE A 218 -1.51 6.45 11.79
C ILE A 218 -1.48 5.95 10.35
N HIS A 219 -0.29 5.81 9.79
CA HIS A 219 -0.03 5.29 8.45
C HIS A 219 0.51 3.88 8.58
N ILE A 220 -0.14 2.91 7.95
CA ILE A 220 0.21 1.50 8.06
C ILE A 220 0.43 0.93 6.68
N GLY A 221 1.57 0.29 6.44
CA GLY A 221 1.93 -0.29 5.16
C GLY A 221 2.63 -1.62 5.31
N GLY A 222 2.88 -2.26 4.17
CA GLY A 222 3.64 -3.49 4.09
C GLY A 222 4.82 -3.32 3.13
N TRP A 223 5.93 -4.00 3.35
CA TRP A 223 7.08 -3.92 2.45
C TRP A 223 6.81 -4.49 1.05
N TYR A 224 5.85 -5.41 0.93
CA TYR A 224 5.36 -5.95 -0.34
C TYR A 224 3.99 -5.39 -0.74
N ASP A 225 3.59 -4.26 -0.17
CA ASP A 225 2.34 -3.60 -0.52
C ASP A 225 2.44 -2.88 -1.88
N ILE A 226 1.31 -2.69 -2.55
CA ILE A 226 1.27 -1.93 -3.82
C ILE A 226 1.48 -0.42 -3.61
N PHE A 227 1.27 0.09 -2.38
CA PHE A 227 1.41 1.49 -2.01
C PHE A 227 2.49 1.71 -0.95
N THR A 228 3.49 0.83 -0.85
CA THR A 228 4.59 0.93 0.15
C THR A 228 5.15 2.35 0.24
N GLN A 229 5.62 2.90 -0.88
CA GLN A 229 6.19 4.25 -0.91
C GLN A 229 5.14 5.32 -0.64
N GLY A 230 3.91 5.14 -1.12
CA GLY A 230 2.82 6.07 -0.84
C GLY A 230 2.44 6.16 0.63
N THR A 231 2.50 5.06 1.37
CA THR A 231 2.28 5.05 2.81
C THR A 231 3.37 5.85 3.53
N ILE A 232 4.64 5.63 3.14
CA ILE A 232 5.80 6.33 3.70
C ILE A 232 5.74 7.83 3.38
N ASP A 233 5.47 8.18 2.13
CA ASP A 233 5.33 9.57 1.68
C ASP A 233 4.18 10.28 2.40
N GLY A 234 3.05 9.59 2.60
CA GLY A 234 1.93 10.13 3.37
C GLY A 234 2.29 10.44 4.82
N PHE A 235 3.03 9.54 5.47
CA PHE A 235 3.58 9.80 6.81
C PHE A 235 4.53 10.99 6.80
N CYS A 236 5.54 11.00 5.92
CA CYS A 236 6.53 12.07 5.84
C CYS A 236 5.87 13.43 5.56
N GLY A 237 4.88 13.45 4.67
CA GLY A 237 4.06 14.62 4.35
C GLY A 237 3.39 15.20 5.58
N TYR A 238 2.66 14.38 6.35
CA TYR A 238 1.99 14.84 7.57
C TYR A 238 3.00 15.23 8.66
N GLN A 239 4.03 14.40 8.84
CA GLN A 239 5.00 14.49 9.94
C GLN A 239 5.90 15.73 9.83
N TYR A 240 6.33 16.08 8.62
CA TYR A 240 7.36 17.11 8.39
C TYR A 240 6.85 18.33 7.60
N HIS A 241 5.80 18.16 6.80
CA HIS A 241 5.27 19.20 5.91
C HIS A 241 3.82 19.58 6.20
N GLY A 242 3.18 18.88 7.15
CA GLY A 242 1.84 19.18 7.65
C GLY A 242 1.72 20.60 8.22
N GLY A 243 0.51 21.03 8.48
CA GLY A 243 0.27 22.23 9.28
C GLY A 243 0.64 22.05 10.76
N PRO A 244 0.62 23.13 11.57
CA PRO A 244 1.18 23.13 12.94
C PRO A 244 0.60 22.07 13.87
N ASP A 245 -0.65 21.66 13.65
CA ASP A 245 -1.32 20.67 14.48
C ASP A 245 -1.04 19.22 14.07
N ALA A 246 -0.48 18.99 12.86
CA ALA A 246 -0.08 17.67 12.37
C ALA A 246 1.40 17.35 12.63
N GLN A 247 2.29 18.34 12.43
CA GLN A 247 3.74 18.12 12.47
C GLN A 247 4.20 17.45 13.76
N GLY A 248 5.01 16.40 13.63
CA GLY A 248 5.56 15.67 14.77
C GLY A 248 4.63 14.62 15.41
N LYS A 249 3.35 14.53 15.01
CA LYS A 249 2.32 13.75 15.74
C LYS A 249 1.85 12.49 15.01
N SER A 250 2.24 12.27 13.77
CA SER A 250 1.86 11.07 13.01
C SER A 250 2.68 9.85 13.40
N LYS A 251 2.18 8.66 13.07
CA LYS A 251 2.83 7.37 13.29
C LYS A 251 2.93 6.59 11.97
N LEU A 252 4.05 5.89 11.75
CA LEU A 252 4.27 4.98 10.63
C LEU A 252 4.44 3.55 11.17
N ILE A 253 3.74 2.59 10.59
CA ILE A 253 3.84 1.16 10.90
C ILE A 253 4.09 0.38 9.61
N MET A 254 5.26 -0.22 9.45
CA MET A 254 5.62 -0.99 8.26
C MET A 254 5.90 -2.45 8.63
N GLY A 255 5.01 -3.36 8.23
CA GLY A 255 5.20 -4.81 8.43
C GLY A 255 5.71 -5.52 7.17
N PRO A 256 6.04 -6.82 7.24
CA PRO A 256 6.51 -7.60 6.10
C PRO A 256 5.37 -8.02 5.17
N TRP A 257 4.36 -7.17 4.99
CA TRP A 257 3.07 -7.58 4.42
C TRP A 257 2.91 -7.25 2.94
N THR A 258 2.09 -8.05 2.28
CA THR A 258 1.42 -7.72 1.01
C THR A 258 0.12 -6.95 1.27
N HIS A 259 -0.49 -6.38 0.22
CA HIS A 259 -1.75 -5.60 0.34
C HIS A 259 -2.88 -6.37 1.06
N GLY A 260 -3.12 -7.62 0.66
CA GLY A 260 -4.15 -8.49 1.27
C GLY A 260 -3.66 -9.34 2.44
N GLY A 261 -2.37 -9.27 2.78
CA GLY A 261 -1.73 -10.05 3.83
C GLY A 261 -1.40 -9.25 5.08
N ALA A 262 -1.82 -7.99 5.18
CA ALA A 262 -1.57 -7.12 6.33
C ALA A 262 -1.90 -7.81 7.67
N GLY A 263 -0.97 -7.75 8.62
CA GLY A 263 -1.09 -8.38 9.95
C GLY A 263 -0.88 -9.90 9.99
N GLY A 264 -0.71 -10.57 8.84
CA GLY A 264 -0.49 -12.02 8.74
C GLY A 264 0.99 -12.41 8.59
N THR A 265 1.29 -13.69 8.85
CA THR A 265 2.66 -14.24 8.75
C THR A 265 3.03 -14.78 7.36
N LYS A 266 2.05 -15.30 6.61
CA LYS A 266 2.29 -15.89 5.28
C LYS A 266 2.25 -14.81 4.20
N GLN A 267 3.35 -14.64 3.47
CA GLN A 267 3.50 -13.60 2.46
C GLN A 267 4.24 -14.20 1.27
N GLY A 268 3.58 -14.22 0.10
CA GLY A 268 4.08 -14.97 -1.04
C GLY A 268 4.44 -16.42 -0.67
N GLU A 269 5.68 -16.81 -0.99
CA GLU A 269 6.21 -18.14 -0.69
C GLU A 269 6.86 -18.24 0.69
N LEU A 270 7.12 -17.12 1.38
CA LEU A 270 7.72 -17.11 2.70
C LEU A 270 6.67 -17.10 3.82
N THR A 271 7.09 -17.51 5.01
CA THR A 271 6.30 -17.41 6.25
C THR A 271 7.16 -16.74 7.28
N TYR A 272 6.84 -15.49 7.63
CA TYR A 272 7.54 -14.75 8.66
C TYR A 272 7.24 -15.30 10.06
N PRO A 273 8.14 -15.15 11.04
CA PRO A 273 7.91 -15.64 12.40
C PRO A 273 6.68 -15.01 13.05
N ALA A 274 6.12 -15.67 14.06
CA ALA A 274 4.86 -15.24 14.70
C ALA A 274 4.92 -13.83 15.33
N ASN A 275 6.12 -13.30 15.61
CA ASN A 275 6.32 -11.95 16.09
C ASN A 275 6.00 -10.86 15.04
N SER A 276 5.85 -11.22 13.75
CA SER A 276 5.48 -10.31 12.66
C SER A 276 4.00 -9.91 12.67
N ILE A 277 3.18 -10.58 13.47
CA ILE A 277 1.76 -10.25 13.63
C ILE A 277 1.63 -8.89 14.32
N ASP A 278 0.87 -7.99 13.69
CA ASP A 278 0.51 -6.70 14.30
C ASP A 278 -0.42 -6.93 15.49
N THR A 279 -0.04 -6.40 16.64
CA THR A 279 -0.80 -6.50 17.89
C THR A 279 -1.01 -5.15 18.57
N PHE A 280 -0.56 -4.04 17.95
CA PHE A 280 -0.51 -2.74 18.62
C PHE A 280 -1.17 -1.60 17.82
N SER A 281 -1.31 -1.70 16.49
CA SER A 281 -1.87 -0.59 15.70
C SER A 281 -3.30 -0.19 16.10
N GLN A 282 -4.17 -1.16 16.38
CA GLN A 282 -5.54 -0.91 16.84
C GLN A 282 -5.59 -0.27 18.23
N THR A 283 -4.63 -0.62 19.09
CA THR A 283 -4.51 0.03 20.40
C THR A 283 -4.08 1.50 20.23
N LEU A 284 -3.11 1.76 19.35
CA LEU A 284 -2.70 3.13 19.00
C LEU A 284 -3.86 3.93 18.41
N PHE A 285 -4.67 3.32 17.55
CA PHE A 285 -5.87 3.96 17.01
C PHE A 285 -6.80 4.45 18.12
N TRP A 286 -7.17 3.59 19.06
CA TRP A 286 -8.10 4.00 20.12
C TRP A 286 -7.49 5.04 21.06
N LYS A 287 -6.19 5.00 21.33
CA LYS A 287 -5.49 6.06 22.08
C LYS A 287 -5.57 7.41 21.34
N MET A 288 -5.28 7.40 20.04
CA MET A 288 -5.39 8.59 19.20
C MET A 288 -6.81 9.14 19.15
N VAL A 289 -7.81 8.27 18.96
CA VAL A 289 -9.22 8.70 18.91
C VAL A 289 -9.64 9.29 20.25
N ASP A 290 -9.35 8.65 21.39
CA ASP A 290 -9.66 9.20 22.72
C ASP A 290 -9.00 10.58 22.94
N GLN A 291 -7.75 10.75 22.50
CA GLN A 291 -7.04 12.00 22.63
C GLN A 291 -7.57 13.11 21.74
N TYR A 292 -7.71 12.86 20.43
CA TYR A 292 -7.98 13.90 19.44
C TYR A 292 -9.47 14.16 19.21
N THR A 293 -10.36 13.19 19.50
CA THR A 293 -11.82 13.39 19.38
C THR A 293 -12.50 13.72 20.70
N MET A 294 -11.95 13.26 21.83
CA MET A 294 -12.57 13.43 23.15
C MET A 294 -11.74 14.26 24.13
N GLY A 295 -10.49 14.62 23.80
CA GLY A 295 -9.60 15.37 24.69
C GLY A 295 -9.16 14.57 25.92
N ILE A 296 -9.28 13.24 25.88
CA ILE A 296 -8.87 12.35 26.98
C ILE A 296 -7.36 12.15 26.87
N PRO A 297 -6.55 12.55 27.88
CA PRO A 297 -5.10 12.38 27.80
C PRO A 297 -4.71 10.91 27.63
N THR A 298 -3.85 10.63 26.65
CA THR A 298 -3.23 9.32 26.42
C THR A 298 -1.72 9.46 26.25
N ASP A 299 -1.02 8.34 26.06
CA ASP A 299 0.41 8.29 25.73
C ASP A 299 0.67 8.20 24.21
N PHE A 300 -0.35 8.40 23.35
CA PHE A 300 -0.20 8.28 21.89
C PHE A 300 0.97 9.10 21.34
N ASP A 301 1.05 10.39 21.69
CA ASP A 301 2.12 11.25 21.18
C ASP A 301 3.51 10.82 21.65
N ALA A 302 3.60 10.19 22.83
CA ALA A 302 4.85 9.70 23.41
C ALA A 302 5.36 8.39 22.78
N THR A 303 4.52 7.69 22.01
CA THR A 303 4.96 6.48 21.29
C THR A 303 5.89 6.81 20.12
N PRO A 304 6.85 5.93 19.76
CA PRO A 304 7.76 6.17 18.65
C PRO A 304 7.01 6.51 17.36
N ALA A 305 7.55 7.46 16.59
CA ALA A 305 6.92 7.88 15.35
C ALA A 305 6.95 6.79 14.27
N VAL A 306 7.91 5.87 14.31
CA VAL A 306 8.07 4.80 13.33
C VAL A 306 8.22 3.47 14.03
N SER A 307 7.40 2.50 13.63
CA SER A 307 7.51 1.08 13.95
C SER A 307 7.69 0.33 12.65
N TYR A 308 8.76 -0.44 12.50
CA TYR A 308 9.05 -1.11 11.24
C TYR A 308 9.61 -2.51 11.49
N TYR A 309 9.20 -3.46 10.66
CA TYR A 309 9.67 -4.83 10.75
C TYR A 309 10.87 -5.01 9.84
N VAL A 310 12.03 -5.32 10.42
CA VAL A 310 13.22 -5.64 9.64
C VAL A 310 13.08 -7.08 9.16
N MET A 311 12.99 -7.29 7.85
CA MET A 311 12.90 -8.63 7.26
C MET A 311 14.28 -9.29 7.23
N GLY A 312 14.31 -10.62 7.12
CA GLY A 312 15.55 -11.37 6.90
C GLY A 312 15.28 -12.86 6.71
N ASP A 313 16.34 -13.66 6.85
CA ASP A 313 16.32 -15.12 6.71
C ASP A 313 15.25 -15.77 7.62
N VAL A 314 14.19 -16.31 7.01
CA VAL A 314 13.06 -16.96 7.70
C VAL A 314 13.32 -18.41 8.08
N ASP A 315 14.39 -19.02 7.57
CA ASP A 315 14.72 -20.43 7.80
C ASP A 315 15.69 -20.59 8.99
N ASN A 316 16.42 -19.53 9.34
CA ASN A 316 17.33 -19.51 10.48
C ASN A 316 16.83 -18.59 11.60
N ALA A 317 16.24 -19.17 12.64
CA ALA A 317 15.74 -18.42 13.80
C ALA A 317 16.82 -17.65 14.60
N SER A 318 18.11 -17.91 14.36
CA SER A 318 19.23 -17.17 14.98
C SER A 318 19.82 -16.10 14.05
N ALA A 319 19.31 -15.96 12.83
CA ALA A 319 19.71 -14.89 11.93
C ALA A 319 19.26 -13.52 12.49
N PRO A 320 20.05 -12.45 12.29
CA PRO A 320 19.55 -11.10 12.51
C PRO A 320 18.41 -10.75 11.55
N GLY A 321 17.58 -9.80 11.97
CA GLY A 321 16.33 -9.46 11.27
C GLY A 321 15.15 -10.27 11.81
N ASN A 322 14.03 -10.23 11.10
CA ASN A 322 12.73 -10.75 11.51
C ASN A 322 12.26 -10.24 12.87
N GLU A 323 12.34 -8.93 13.07
CA GLU A 323 11.98 -8.26 14.32
C GLU A 323 11.38 -6.86 14.09
N TRP A 324 10.54 -6.42 15.02
CA TRP A 324 10.07 -5.03 15.07
C TRP A 324 11.13 -4.12 15.70
N ARG A 325 11.42 -3.02 15.03
CA ARG A 325 12.27 -1.93 15.51
C ARG A 325 11.52 -0.61 15.49
N PHE A 326 12.02 0.34 16.28
CA PHE A 326 11.37 1.63 16.50
C PHE A 326 12.33 2.78 16.25
N ALA A 327 11.79 3.87 15.69
CA ALA A 327 12.54 5.10 15.44
C ALA A 327 11.66 6.33 15.64
N ASN A 328 12.30 7.50 15.77
CA ASN A 328 11.62 8.78 15.95
C ASN A 328 11.26 9.48 14.63
N GLY A 329 11.63 8.90 13.48
CA GLY A 329 11.40 9.48 12.17
C GLY A 329 11.85 8.57 11.04
N TRP A 330 11.48 8.95 9.82
CA TRP A 330 11.87 8.32 8.57
C TRP A 330 12.28 9.40 7.56
N PRO A 331 13.32 9.22 6.73
CA PRO A 331 14.19 8.04 6.64
C PRO A 331 15.09 7.88 7.87
N LEU A 332 15.60 6.66 8.07
CA LEU A 332 16.63 6.41 9.07
C LEU A 332 17.96 7.00 8.60
N ALA A 333 18.84 7.32 9.54
CA ALA A 333 20.23 7.64 9.19
C ALA A 333 20.93 6.37 8.67
N SER A 334 21.38 6.41 7.43
CA SER A 334 22.05 5.29 6.75
C SER A 334 23.31 5.78 6.02
N VAL A 335 24.17 4.84 5.65
CA VAL A 335 25.29 5.11 4.74
C VAL A 335 24.94 4.55 3.38
N GLU A 336 24.87 5.40 2.36
CA GLU A 336 24.69 4.91 0.98
C GLU A 336 25.92 4.09 0.56
N ARG A 337 25.69 2.83 0.22
CA ARG A 337 26.72 1.90 -0.26
C ARG A 337 26.40 1.51 -1.70
N MET A 338 27.34 1.81 -2.59
CA MET A 338 27.28 1.36 -3.98
C MET A 338 27.77 -0.08 -4.09
N TRP A 339 26.92 -0.90 -4.68
CA TRP A 339 27.20 -2.27 -5.13
C TRP A 339 27.24 -2.25 -6.65
N TYR A 340 28.44 -2.14 -7.21
CA TYR A 340 28.70 -2.04 -8.63
C TYR A 340 28.54 -3.37 -9.33
N LEU A 341 27.84 -3.31 -10.47
CA LEU A 341 27.69 -4.41 -11.40
C LEU A 341 29.01 -4.62 -12.14
N GLN A 342 29.50 -5.86 -12.19
CA GLN A 342 30.83 -6.17 -12.70
C GLN A 342 30.80 -6.85 -14.08
N PRO A 343 31.86 -6.67 -14.89
CA PRO A 343 32.09 -7.39 -16.15
C PRO A 343 31.89 -8.91 -16.11
N ASP A 344 32.16 -9.56 -14.98
CA ASP A 344 32.08 -11.01 -14.79
C ASP A 344 30.70 -11.49 -14.29
N GLY A 345 29.71 -10.60 -14.20
CA GLY A 345 28.38 -10.90 -13.64
C GLY A 345 28.35 -10.93 -12.11
N SER A 346 29.42 -10.48 -11.43
CA SER A 346 29.39 -10.30 -9.97
C SER A 346 28.87 -8.92 -9.56
N LEU A 347 28.50 -8.81 -8.28
CA LEU A 347 28.13 -7.56 -7.63
C LEU A 347 29.16 -7.25 -6.53
N GLN A 348 29.84 -6.11 -6.60
CA GLN A 348 30.96 -5.79 -5.70
C GLN A 348 30.91 -4.33 -5.22
N THR A 349 31.50 -4.04 -4.06
CA THR A 349 31.60 -2.66 -3.53
C THR A 349 32.77 -1.87 -4.10
N THR A 350 33.57 -2.49 -4.98
CA THR A 350 34.65 -1.84 -5.72
C THR A 350 34.20 -1.49 -7.12
N MET A 351 34.63 -0.32 -7.61
CA MET A 351 34.38 0.11 -8.98
C MET A 351 34.87 -0.93 -10.00
N PRO A 352 34.13 -1.12 -11.12
CA PRO A 352 34.57 -2.01 -12.18
C PRO A 352 35.83 -1.49 -12.86
N THR A 353 36.60 -2.42 -13.43
CA THR A 353 37.79 -2.10 -14.23
C THR A 353 37.62 -2.56 -15.67
N GLY A 354 38.24 -1.83 -16.60
CA GLY A 354 38.16 -2.14 -18.03
C GLY A 354 36.91 -1.52 -18.69
N THR A 355 36.61 -2.03 -19.88
CA THR A 355 35.49 -1.60 -20.72
C THR A 355 34.65 -2.81 -21.05
N MET A 356 33.38 -2.82 -20.62
CA MET A 356 32.44 -3.90 -20.88
C MET A 356 31.00 -3.40 -20.86
N GLN A 357 30.19 -4.04 -21.69
CA GLN A 357 28.75 -3.83 -21.78
C GLN A 357 28.05 -5.18 -21.95
N PHE A 358 26.79 -5.25 -21.57
CA PHE A 358 25.89 -6.38 -21.83
C PHE A 358 24.81 -5.93 -22.80
N THR A 359 24.65 -6.65 -23.90
CA THR A 359 23.58 -6.42 -24.88
C THR A 359 22.57 -7.55 -24.77
N TYR A 360 21.29 -7.21 -24.69
CA TYR A 360 20.19 -8.17 -24.64
C TYR A 360 19.03 -7.68 -25.50
N THR A 361 18.23 -8.62 -25.96
CA THR A 361 17.08 -8.36 -26.81
C THR A 361 15.83 -8.29 -25.95
N TYR A 362 15.03 -7.22 -26.10
CA TYR A 362 13.70 -7.14 -25.53
C TYR A 362 12.66 -7.22 -26.65
N ASP A 363 11.82 -8.25 -26.57
CA ASP A 363 10.67 -8.47 -27.46
C ASP A 363 9.37 -8.16 -26.69
N PRO A 364 8.63 -7.10 -27.06
CA PRO A 364 7.35 -6.80 -26.42
C PRO A 364 6.31 -7.93 -26.48
N ASP A 365 6.43 -8.89 -27.42
CA ASP A 365 5.53 -10.04 -27.54
C ASP A 365 5.96 -11.25 -26.68
N ASP A 366 7.18 -11.24 -26.14
CA ASP A 366 7.67 -12.21 -25.14
C ASP A 366 8.26 -11.46 -23.92
N PRO A 367 7.46 -10.71 -23.15
CA PRO A 367 7.95 -9.96 -22.01
C PRO A 367 8.30 -10.87 -20.84
N VAL A 368 9.23 -10.43 -20.00
CA VAL A 368 9.54 -11.06 -18.72
C VAL A 368 8.28 -11.09 -17.85
N PRO A 369 7.87 -12.28 -17.35
CA PRO A 369 6.65 -12.40 -16.58
C PRO A 369 6.82 -11.85 -15.15
N THR A 370 5.76 -11.22 -14.65
CA THR A 370 5.63 -10.84 -13.25
C THR A 370 5.53 -12.08 -12.37
N LEU A 371 6.38 -12.14 -11.33
CA LEU A 371 6.36 -13.20 -10.32
C LEU A 371 6.63 -12.60 -8.94
N GLY A 372 5.56 -12.46 -8.13
CA GLY A 372 5.64 -11.82 -6.81
C GLY A 372 5.75 -10.29 -6.88
N GLY A 373 6.19 -9.69 -5.76
CA GLY A 373 6.36 -8.25 -5.60
C GLY A 373 5.09 -7.56 -5.08
N GLY A 374 5.07 -6.23 -5.21
CA GLY A 374 3.93 -5.40 -4.81
C GLY A 374 2.78 -5.48 -5.82
N ASN A 375 1.92 -6.50 -5.69
CA ASN A 375 0.78 -6.75 -6.55
C ASN A 375 -0.55 -6.81 -5.79
N LEU A 376 -1.66 -6.53 -6.49
CA LEU A 376 -3.02 -6.63 -5.97
C LEU A 376 -3.76 -7.87 -6.46
N LEU A 377 -3.80 -8.07 -7.78
CA LEU A 377 -4.60 -9.13 -8.43
C LEU A 377 -3.73 -10.30 -8.92
N LEU A 378 -2.41 -10.09 -9.01
CA LEU A 378 -1.42 -11.13 -9.26
C LEU A 378 -0.89 -11.68 -7.93
N PRO A 379 -0.22 -12.85 -7.92
CA PRO A 379 0.56 -13.29 -6.77
C PRO A 379 1.49 -12.18 -6.27
N ALA A 380 1.41 -11.91 -4.96
CA ALA A 380 2.11 -10.81 -4.29
C ALA A 380 3.05 -11.34 -3.21
N GLY A 381 4.09 -10.57 -2.90
CA GLY A 381 5.07 -10.91 -1.86
C GLY A 381 6.34 -11.55 -2.41
N PRO A 382 7.17 -12.14 -1.53
CA PRO A 382 8.43 -12.76 -1.91
C PRO A 382 8.17 -14.08 -2.65
N PHE A 383 8.69 -14.17 -3.87
CA PHE A 383 8.65 -15.37 -4.71
C PHE A 383 10.06 -15.68 -5.23
N ASP A 384 10.35 -16.97 -5.39
CA ASP A 384 11.59 -17.44 -5.99
C ASP A 384 11.68 -17.02 -7.46
N GLN A 385 12.68 -16.21 -7.80
CA GLN A 385 12.86 -15.60 -9.12
C GLN A 385 13.58 -16.53 -10.11
N ARG A 386 14.09 -17.70 -9.69
CA ARG A 386 14.79 -18.64 -10.59
C ARG A 386 14.04 -18.95 -11.91
N PRO A 387 12.69 -19.10 -11.94
CA PRO A 387 11.98 -19.30 -13.20
C PRO A 387 12.10 -18.13 -14.18
N VAL A 388 12.26 -16.91 -13.67
CA VAL A 388 12.43 -15.67 -14.46
C VAL A 388 13.90 -15.44 -14.82
N GLU A 389 14.81 -15.66 -13.87
CA GLU A 389 16.26 -15.52 -14.02
C GLU A 389 16.86 -16.42 -15.12
N ASN A 390 16.17 -17.48 -15.55
CA ASN A 390 16.65 -18.36 -16.63
C ASN A 390 16.49 -17.77 -18.04
N ARG A 391 15.89 -16.59 -18.19
CA ARG A 391 15.66 -15.96 -19.50
C ARG A 391 16.88 -15.21 -20.01
N SER A 392 17.04 -15.14 -21.33
CA SER A 392 18.16 -14.45 -21.98
C SER A 392 18.09 -12.93 -21.94
N ASP A 393 16.89 -12.38 -21.68
CA ASP A 393 16.62 -10.95 -21.53
C ASP A 393 16.64 -10.49 -20.07
N VAL A 394 17.15 -11.32 -19.16
CA VAL A 394 17.35 -11.02 -17.74
C VAL A 394 18.84 -11.12 -17.43
N LEU A 395 19.47 -9.97 -17.17
CA LEU A 395 20.86 -9.90 -16.74
C LEU A 395 20.93 -10.05 -15.22
N ILE A 396 21.82 -10.92 -14.73
CA ILE A 396 21.94 -11.24 -13.31
C ILE A 396 23.31 -10.83 -12.78
N PHE A 397 23.32 -10.12 -11.65
CA PHE A 397 24.54 -9.79 -10.92
C PHE A 397 24.42 -10.24 -9.47
N THR A 398 25.36 -11.04 -8.99
CA THR A 398 25.30 -11.64 -7.65
C THR A 398 26.56 -11.32 -6.85
N SER A 399 26.41 -10.94 -5.58
CA SER A 399 27.54 -10.73 -4.67
C SER A 399 28.25 -12.04 -4.36
N PRO A 400 29.50 -12.02 -3.87
CA PRO A 400 30.04 -13.16 -3.15
C PRO A 400 29.13 -13.55 -1.98
N VAL A 401 29.21 -14.82 -1.55
CA VAL A 401 28.55 -15.29 -0.33
C VAL A 401 28.98 -14.42 0.85
N LEU A 402 28.01 -13.79 1.49
CA LEU A 402 28.23 -12.87 2.59
C LEU A 402 28.86 -13.60 3.78
N GLN A 403 29.99 -13.09 4.25
CA GLN A 403 30.69 -13.61 5.43
C GLN A 403 30.19 -12.99 6.73
N GLN A 404 29.44 -11.90 6.63
CA GLN A 404 28.77 -11.21 7.72
C GLN A 404 27.40 -10.73 7.22
N PRO A 405 26.39 -10.61 8.08
CA PRO A 405 25.09 -10.10 7.67
C PRO A 405 25.21 -8.66 7.14
N TYR A 406 24.35 -8.30 6.20
CA TYR A 406 24.28 -6.97 5.60
C TYR A 406 22.85 -6.45 5.74
N GLU A 407 22.68 -5.27 6.34
CA GLU A 407 21.37 -4.64 6.49
C GLU A 407 21.24 -3.44 5.56
N ALA A 408 20.12 -3.39 4.82
CA ALA A 408 19.67 -2.19 4.14
C ALA A 408 18.26 -1.82 4.59
N THR A 409 18.10 -0.60 5.11
CA THR A 409 16.78 -0.07 5.50
C THR A 409 16.64 1.36 5.00
N GLY A 410 15.71 1.58 4.07
CA GLY A 410 15.51 2.87 3.40
C GLY A 410 15.14 2.70 1.93
N ALA A 411 15.23 3.80 1.19
CA ALA A 411 15.03 3.84 -0.26
C ALA A 411 16.14 3.10 -1.00
N ILE A 412 15.78 2.33 -2.03
CA ILE A 412 16.67 1.55 -2.87
C ILE A 412 16.64 2.12 -4.28
N THR A 413 17.81 2.40 -4.84
CA THR A 413 17.93 2.93 -6.19
C THR A 413 18.94 2.12 -6.96
N ALA A 414 18.68 1.87 -8.24
CA ALA A 414 19.67 1.35 -9.16
C ALA A 414 20.05 2.44 -10.16
N ARG A 415 21.32 2.87 -10.10
CA ARG A 415 21.89 3.80 -11.08
C ARG A 415 22.44 2.99 -12.24
N LEU A 416 21.83 3.13 -13.41
CA LEU A 416 22.18 2.39 -14.60
C LEU A 416 22.71 3.33 -15.68
N PHE A 417 23.72 2.87 -16.41
CA PHE A 417 24.15 3.45 -17.67
C PHE A 417 23.64 2.56 -18.79
N VAL A 418 22.75 3.09 -19.62
CA VAL A 418 21.98 2.29 -20.57
C VAL A 418 21.89 2.96 -21.93
N SER A 419 21.73 2.16 -22.98
CA SER A 419 21.33 2.63 -24.31
C SER A 419 20.34 1.65 -24.94
N SER A 420 19.67 2.10 -26.00
CA SER A 420 18.78 1.29 -26.82
C SER A 420 18.95 1.71 -28.28
N ASP A 421 18.62 0.83 -29.21
CA ASP A 421 18.45 1.16 -30.64
C ASP A 421 17.06 1.75 -30.97
N CYS A 422 16.16 1.79 -29.98
CA CYS A 422 14.81 2.31 -30.10
C CYS A 422 14.64 3.72 -29.49
N PRO A 423 13.62 4.49 -29.91
CA PRO A 423 13.34 5.82 -29.37
C PRO A 423 12.76 5.80 -27.95
N ASP A 424 12.33 4.65 -27.47
CA ASP A 424 11.87 4.42 -26.09
C ASP A 424 12.00 2.92 -25.75
N THR A 425 12.08 2.62 -24.46
CA THR A 425 12.07 1.26 -23.87
C THR A 425 11.90 1.44 -22.35
N ASP A 426 11.71 0.34 -21.63
CA ASP A 426 11.81 0.35 -20.17
C ASP A 426 13.11 -0.28 -19.67
N PHE A 427 13.47 0.03 -18.43
CA PHE A 427 14.45 -0.72 -17.65
C PHE A 427 13.85 -1.10 -16.30
N THR A 428 13.85 -2.39 -15.99
CA THR A 428 13.37 -2.96 -14.72
C THR A 428 14.53 -3.46 -13.90
N VAL A 429 14.41 -3.32 -12.59
CA VAL A 429 15.37 -3.85 -11.63
C VAL A 429 14.65 -4.62 -10.55
N LYS A 430 15.11 -5.84 -10.24
CA LYS A 430 14.66 -6.63 -9.10
C LYS A 430 15.81 -6.87 -8.15
N LEU A 431 15.57 -6.72 -6.85
CA LEU A 431 16.51 -7.04 -5.79
C LEU A 431 16.05 -8.29 -5.06
N THR A 432 16.93 -9.28 -4.93
CA THR A 432 16.61 -10.57 -4.32
C THR A 432 17.61 -10.95 -3.23
N ASP A 433 17.18 -11.87 -2.36
CA ASP A 433 18.02 -12.61 -1.42
C ASP A 433 18.25 -14.02 -1.96
N VAL A 434 19.50 -14.37 -2.28
CA VAL A 434 19.87 -15.73 -2.64
C VAL A 434 20.18 -16.52 -1.37
N TYR A 435 19.28 -17.43 -1.03
CA TYR A 435 19.37 -18.29 0.14
C TYR A 435 20.48 -19.35 -0.04
N PRO A 436 21.03 -19.92 1.06
CA PRO A 436 22.02 -20.99 1.00
C PRO A 436 21.55 -22.25 0.27
N ASP A 437 20.23 -22.48 0.18
CA ASP A 437 19.62 -23.58 -0.57
C ASP A 437 19.45 -23.28 -2.07
N GLY A 438 19.85 -22.09 -2.51
CA GLY A 438 19.85 -21.63 -3.89
C GLY A 438 18.56 -20.97 -4.38
N ARG A 439 17.52 -20.82 -3.54
CA ARG A 439 16.36 -19.97 -3.91
C ARG A 439 16.77 -18.51 -4.03
N SER A 440 16.17 -17.78 -4.98
CA SER A 440 16.40 -16.34 -5.16
C SER A 440 15.11 -15.59 -4.81
N MET A 441 14.95 -15.18 -3.57
CA MET A 441 13.68 -14.64 -3.07
C MET A 441 13.57 -13.14 -3.35
N LEU A 442 12.55 -12.74 -4.09
CA LEU A 442 12.27 -11.32 -4.37
C LEU A 442 12.04 -10.52 -3.08
N ILE A 443 12.77 -9.40 -2.95
CA ILE A 443 12.59 -8.43 -1.87
C ILE A 443 11.79 -7.23 -2.37
N ILE A 444 12.24 -6.63 -3.48
CA ILE A 444 11.65 -5.40 -4.02
C ILE A 444 12.04 -5.23 -5.50
N ASP A 445 11.24 -4.52 -6.25
CA ASP A 445 11.45 -4.26 -7.68
C ASP A 445 10.91 -2.91 -8.13
N GLY A 446 11.53 -2.36 -9.17
CA GLY A 446 11.22 -1.08 -9.78
C GLY A 446 11.30 -1.13 -11.30
N ILE A 447 10.75 -0.11 -11.94
CA ILE A 447 10.76 0.09 -13.39
C ILE A 447 10.97 1.57 -13.68
N LEU A 448 11.58 1.88 -14.82
CA LEU A 448 11.63 3.22 -15.39
C LEU A 448 11.31 3.14 -16.87
N ARG A 449 10.31 3.91 -17.31
CA ARG A 449 10.06 4.14 -18.74
C ARG A 449 10.96 5.28 -19.24
N MET A 450 11.76 5.03 -20.27
CA MET A 450 12.85 5.93 -20.65
C MET A 450 12.40 7.30 -21.12
N ARG A 451 11.22 7.43 -21.75
CA ARG A 451 10.65 8.74 -22.09
C ARG A 451 10.39 9.64 -20.87
N ASN A 452 10.30 9.05 -19.68
CA ASN A 452 10.02 9.73 -18.40
C ASN A 452 11.27 9.80 -17.48
N ARG A 453 12.47 9.54 -18.01
CA ARG A 453 13.73 9.51 -17.24
C ARG A 453 14.08 10.81 -16.52
N ASN A 454 13.60 11.96 -17.03
CA ASN A 454 13.90 13.30 -16.53
C ASN A 454 12.66 14.02 -15.96
N GLY A 455 11.59 13.29 -15.69
CA GLY A 455 10.32 13.84 -15.26
C GLY A 455 9.14 13.14 -15.95
N THR A 456 7.95 13.36 -15.42
CA THR A 456 6.71 12.75 -15.92
C THR A 456 5.72 13.77 -16.50
N ASP A 457 6.08 15.05 -16.49
CA ASP A 457 5.26 16.16 -17.01
C ASP A 457 5.42 16.36 -18.53
N HIS A 458 6.43 15.75 -19.13
CA HIS A 458 6.67 15.73 -20.57
C HIS A 458 7.43 14.46 -20.99
N TRP A 459 7.36 14.12 -22.27
CA TRP A 459 8.20 13.04 -22.83
C TRP A 459 9.50 13.58 -23.39
N GLU A 460 10.57 12.86 -23.08
CA GLU A 460 11.88 13.04 -23.68
C GLU A 460 12.32 11.72 -24.32
N LEU A 461 12.15 11.56 -25.64
CA LEU A 461 12.54 10.32 -26.31
C LEU A 461 14.06 10.08 -26.27
N MET A 462 14.46 8.82 -26.41
CA MET A 462 15.85 8.40 -26.57
C MET A 462 16.34 8.69 -27.99
N VAL A 463 17.64 8.97 -28.10
CA VAL A 463 18.37 8.97 -29.36
C VAL A 463 19.07 7.61 -29.46
N PRO A 464 18.77 6.79 -30.48
CA PRO A 464 19.34 5.46 -30.63
C PRO A 464 20.87 5.43 -30.47
N GLY A 465 21.36 4.50 -29.64
CA GLY A 465 22.79 4.31 -29.33
C GLY A 465 23.41 5.32 -28.37
N THR A 466 22.67 6.35 -27.92
CA THR A 466 23.15 7.29 -26.90
C THR A 466 23.13 6.63 -25.52
N ILE A 467 24.20 6.82 -24.74
CA ILE A 467 24.29 6.32 -23.37
C ILE A 467 23.62 7.33 -22.44
N TYR A 468 22.67 6.85 -21.64
CA TYR A 468 21.95 7.59 -20.62
C TYR A 468 22.33 7.07 -19.24
N GLN A 469 22.62 7.98 -18.31
CA GLN A 469 22.61 7.65 -16.88
C GLN A 469 21.18 7.83 -16.37
N VAL A 470 20.60 6.79 -15.79
CA VAL A 470 19.26 6.81 -15.21
C VAL A 470 19.25 6.20 -13.82
N ASP A 471 18.36 6.68 -12.97
CA ASP A 471 18.13 6.12 -11.64
C ASP A 471 16.77 5.43 -11.66
N VAL A 472 16.76 4.09 -11.56
CA VAL A 472 15.53 3.30 -11.38
C VAL A 472 15.22 3.26 -9.89
N ASP A 473 14.09 3.84 -9.51
CA ASP A 473 13.59 3.82 -8.13
C ASP A 473 12.87 2.49 -7.84
N LEU A 474 13.41 1.74 -6.87
CA LEU A 474 12.80 0.49 -6.40
C LEU A 474 11.88 0.73 -5.20
N TRP A 475 11.80 1.96 -4.67
CA TRP A 475 11.15 2.32 -3.41
C TRP A 475 11.91 1.83 -2.16
N SER A 476 11.24 1.90 -1.02
CA SER A 476 11.82 1.60 0.29
C SER A 476 11.54 0.17 0.78
N THR A 477 12.53 -0.42 1.47
CA THR A 477 12.39 -1.68 2.20
C THR A 477 13.21 -1.68 3.50
N SER A 478 13.11 -2.76 4.28
CA SER A 478 13.99 -3.05 5.42
C SER A 478 14.32 -4.54 5.44
N TYR A 479 15.57 -4.88 5.12
CA TYR A 479 16.00 -6.26 4.92
C TYR A 479 17.43 -6.51 5.42
N VAL A 480 17.64 -7.69 6.02
CA VAL A 480 18.95 -8.23 6.38
C VAL A 480 19.24 -9.48 5.55
N TRP A 481 20.25 -9.40 4.70
CA TRP A 481 20.84 -10.60 4.09
C TRP A 481 21.78 -11.24 5.11
N ASN A 482 21.49 -12.49 5.50
CA ASN A 482 22.23 -13.17 6.56
C ASN A 482 23.60 -13.69 6.06
N THR A 483 24.48 -14.08 6.98
CA THR A 483 25.70 -14.83 6.63
C THR A 483 25.34 -16.09 5.84
N GLY A 484 26.05 -16.33 4.73
CA GLY A 484 25.76 -17.45 3.83
C GLY A 484 24.80 -17.11 2.68
N HIS A 485 24.12 -15.96 2.75
CA HIS A 485 23.27 -15.46 1.67
C HIS A 485 24.07 -14.64 0.66
N GLN A 486 23.44 -14.26 -0.45
CA GLN A 486 24.00 -13.31 -1.42
C GLN A 486 22.97 -12.25 -1.79
N ILE A 487 23.46 -11.05 -2.06
CA ILE A 487 22.67 -9.97 -2.66
C ILE A 487 22.69 -10.20 -4.16
N ARG A 488 21.51 -10.24 -4.79
CA ARG A 488 21.40 -10.36 -6.24
C ARG A 488 20.50 -9.27 -6.80
N VAL A 489 20.88 -8.79 -7.97
CA VAL A 489 20.10 -7.86 -8.76
C VAL A 489 19.87 -8.40 -10.17
N ASP A 490 18.63 -8.34 -10.61
CA ASP A 490 18.21 -8.69 -11.97
C ASP A 490 17.88 -7.41 -12.73
N ILE A 491 18.35 -7.30 -13.98
CA ILE A 491 18.05 -6.19 -14.89
C ILE A 491 17.39 -6.73 -16.15
N SER A 492 16.29 -6.10 -16.56
CA SER A 492 15.59 -6.40 -17.80
C SER A 492 14.88 -5.13 -18.32
N SER A 493 13.95 -5.30 -19.26
CA SER A 493 13.15 -4.24 -19.86
C SER A 493 11.65 -4.52 -19.83
N SER A 494 11.21 -5.46 -18.99
CA SER A 494 9.78 -5.73 -18.80
C SER A 494 9.50 -6.46 -17.48
N ASN A 495 8.26 -6.32 -17.01
CA ASN A 495 7.71 -7.03 -15.85
C ASN A 495 6.19 -7.11 -16.01
N TYR A 496 5.74 -7.98 -16.91
CA TYR A 496 4.37 -8.04 -17.42
C TYR A 496 3.57 -9.18 -16.77
N PRO A 497 2.29 -9.01 -16.39
CA PRO A 497 1.43 -7.87 -16.67
C PRO A 497 1.34 -6.84 -15.52
N ARG A 498 2.24 -6.86 -14.51
CA ARG A 498 2.23 -5.82 -13.47
C ARG A 498 2.28 -4.44 -14.10
N PHE A 499 3.19 -4.28 -15.05
CA PHE A 499 3.35 -3.11 -15.89
C PHE A 499 2.92 -3.40 -17.33
N LEU A 500 2.48 -2.38 -18.05
CA LEU A 500 2.30 -2.47 -19.50
C LEU A 500 3.68 -2.66 -20.15
N ASN A 501 3.77 -3.51 -21.15
CA ASN A 501 4.97 -3.69 -21.93
C ASN A 501 5.18 -2.49 -22.86
N ASN A 502 6.36 -1.87 -22.82
CA ASN A 502 6.71 -0.81 -23.76
C ASN A 502 6.79 -1.38 -25.20
N PRO A 503 6.13 -0.75 -26.19
CA PRO A 503 6.18 -1.20 -27.58
C PRO A 503 7.51 -0.88 -28.29
N ASN A 504 8.43 -0.19 -27.61
CA ASN A 504 9.68 0.36 -28.12
C ASN A 504 9.49 1.41 -29.23
N THR A 505 8.34 2.10 -29.24
CA THR A 505 8.02 3.19 -30.17
C THR A 505 7.77 4.51 -29.41
N ALA A 506 7.63 5.61 -30.15
CA ALA A 506 7.35 6.93 -29.58
C ALA A 506 5.86 7.16 -29.24
N ASP A 507 4.99 6.18 -29.48
CA ASP A 507 3.53 6.35 -29.36
C ASP A 507 3.10 6.31 -27.89
N GLY A 508 1.99 6.99 -27.57
CA GLY A 508 1.36 6.93 -26.26
C GLY A 508 0.72 5.57 -25.97
N ILE A 509 0.25 5.39 -24.74
CA ILE A 509 -0.39 4.15 -24.29
C ILE A 509 -1.57 3.78 -25.22
N TYR A 510 -1.51 2.57 -25.75
CA TYR A 510 -2.51 1.99 -26.68
C TYR A 510 -2.73 2.79 -27.98
N GLN A 511 -1.79 3.65 -28.37
CA GLN A 511 -1.82 4.38 -29.65
C GLN A 511 -0.93 3.74 -30.72
N ASN A 512 -0.05 2.82 -30.35
CA ASN A 512 0.81 2.08 -31.27
C ASN A 512 0.01 1.01 -32.04
N ASN A 513 0.30 0.86 -33.33
CA ASN A 513 -0.26 -0.24 -34.15
C ASN A 513 0.76 -1.38 -34.37
N THR A 514 2.00 -1.18 -33.95
CA THR A 514 3.12 -2.12 -34.08
C THR A 514 4.01 -2.05 -32.84
N SER A 515 4.75 -3.11 -32.57
CA SER A 515 5.86 -3.16 -31.62
C SER A 515 7.18 -3.37 -32.37
N VAL A 516 8.29 -2.99 -31.76
CA VAL A 516 9.65 -3.19 -32.30
C VAL A 516 10.45 -3.99 -31.28
N ILE A 517 11.24 -4.97 -31.76
CA ILE A 517 12.21 -5.67 -30.92
C ILE A 517 13.42 -4.76 -30.72
N SER A 518 13.79 -4.46 -29.48
CA SER A 518 14.93 -3.57 -29.17
C SER A 518 16.19 -4.34 -28.80
N GLN A 519 17.34 -3.73 -29.10
CA GLN A 519 18.65 -4.12 -28.57
C GLN A 519 19.03 -3.15 -27.46
N ASN A 520 18.77 -3.57 -26.22
CA ASN A 520 19.10 -2.79 -25.04
C ASN A 520 20.51 -3.13 -24.56
N VAL A 521 21.22 -2.12 -24.07
CA VAL A 521 22.61 -2.24 -23.62
C VAL A 521 22.74 -1.69 -22.21
N LEU A 522 23.36 -2.47 -21.33
CA LEU A 522 23.79 -2.05 -20.00
C LEU A 522 25.32 -1.90 -19.98
N TYR A 523 25.81 -0.74 -19.57
CA TYR A 523 27.24 -0.45 -19.43
C TYR A 523 27.69 -0.66 -17.99
N VAL A 524 28.84 -1.31 -17.79
CA VAL A 524 29.39 -1.65 -16.46
C VAL A 524 30.89 -1.34 -16.38
N ASP A 525 31.35 -0.39 -17.17
CA ASP A 525 32.76 -0.03 -17.24
C ASP A 525 33.15 1.08 -16.26
N SER A 526 34.44 1.40 -16.18
CA SER A 526 34.94 2.40 -15.22
C SER A 526 34.43 3.83 -15.45
N LEU A 527 33.97 4.17 -16.65
CA LEU A 527 33.35 5.47 -16.98
C LEU A 527 31.83 5.44 -16.78
N HIS A 528 31.23 4.25 -16.86
CA HIS A 528 29.81 4.00 -16.73
C HIS A 528 29.51 2.97 -15.62
N PRO A 529 29.79 3.30 -14.34
CA PRO A 529 29.73 2.35 -13.24
C PRO A 529 28.30 2.12 -12.76
N SER A 530 27.53 1.33 -13.51
CA SER A 530 26.18 0.92 -13.08
C SER A 530 26.24 0.23 -11.70
N CYS A 531 25.35 0.61 -10.80
CA CYS A 531 25.34 0.12 -9.43
C CYS A 531 23.94 0.09 -8.80
N LEU A 532 23.79 -0.81 -7.83
CA LEU A 532 22.72 -0.77 -6.83
C LEU A 532 23.19 0.08 -5.64
N ILE A 533 22.36 1.02 -5.20
CA ILE A 533 22.63 1.91 -4.07
C ILE A 533 21.78 1.42 -2.91
N LEU A 534 22.44 0.91 -1.86
CA LEU A 534 21.79 0.38 -0.66
C LEU A 534 21.99 1.32 0.54
N PRO A 535 20.93 1.65 1.30
CA PRO A 535 21.01 2.43 2.53
C PRO A 535 21.47 1.52 3.68
N GLU A 536 22.78 1.34 3.79
CA GLU A 536 23.41 0.48 4.79
C GLU A 536 23.15 1.00 6.21
N ILE A 537 22.61 0.12 7.06
CA ILE A 537 22.51 0.35 8.51
C ILE A 537 23.62 -0.45 9.19
N PRO A 538 24.58 0.19 9.88
CA PRO A 538 25.63 -0.54 10.59
C PRO A 538 25.02 -1.36 11.74
N ILE A 539 25.17 -2.68 11.69
CA ILE A 539 24.55 -3.66 12.62
C ILE A 539 24.87 -3.38 14.11
N ASN A 540 25.96 -2.67 14.41
CA ASN A 540 26.37 -2.35 15.79
C ASN A 540 25.79 -1.03 16.34
N THR A 541 24.93 -0.32 15.58
CA THR A 541 24.51 1.05 15.94
C THR A 541 23.03 1.20 16.32
N THR A 542 22.21 0.17 16.15
CA THR A 542 20.77 0.27 16.47
C THR A 542 20.51 0.08 17.96
N THR A 543 20.44 1.18 18.72
CA THR A 543 19.73 1.20 19.99
C THR A 543 18.23 1.09 19.69
N ASN A 544 17.64 -0.09 19.87
CA ASN A 544 16.18 -0.23 19.81
C ASN A 544 15.61 0.42 21.09
N PRO A 545 14.93 1.59 21.02
CA PRO A 545 14.34 2.16 22.21
C PRO A 545 13.36 1.13 22.78
N HIS A 546 13.45 0.88 24.09
CA HIS A 546 12.85 -0.28 24.76
C HIS A 546 11.40 -0.56 24.31
N GLN A 547 11.13 -1.85 24.04
CA GLN A 547 9.84 -2.42 23.64
C GLN A 547 8.74 -2.28 24.71
N ASP A 548 9.01 -1.61 25.83
CA ASP A 548 8.14 -1.53 27.00
C ASP A 548 6.76 -0.94 26.69
N TRP A 549 6.65 -0.11 25.65
CA TRP A 549 5.37 0.46 25.18
C TRP A 549 4.46 -0.56 24.45
N ILE A 550 5.01 -1.69 23.97
CA ILE A 550 4.28 -2.79 23.29
C ILE A 550 3.81 -3.86 24.30
N SER A 551 3.96 -3.64 25.61
CA SER A 551 3.39 -4.56 26.61
C SER A 551 1.95 -4.91 26.24
N PRO A 552 1.56 -6.21 26.24
CA PRO A 552 0.19 -6.59 25.92
C PRO A 552 -0.73 -5.93 26.95
N LEU A 553 -1.39 -4.85 26.52
CA LEU A 553 -2.42 -4.17 27.28
C LEU A 553 -3.60 -5.13 27.40
N GLN A 554 -3.51 -6.02 28.38
CA GLN A 554 -4.70 -6.57 28.99
C GLN A 554 -5.50 -5.37 29.50
N HIS A 555 -6.60 -5.07 28.79
CA HIS A 555 -7.70 -4.18 29.20
C HIS A 555 -7.75 -2.75 28.62
N TYR A 556 -7.16 -2.43 27.47
CA TYR A 556 -7.59 -1.23 26.74
C TYR A 556 -8.80 -1.55 25.85
N ARG A 557 -10.00 -1.43 26.45
CA ARG A 557 -11.33 -1.75 25.88
C ARG A 557 -11.40 -3.12 25.19
N SER A 558 -12.04 -4.10 25.85
CA SER A 558 -12.43 -5.35 25.19
C SER A 558 -13.51 -5.09 24.13
N THR A 559 -13.13 -4.55 22.97
CA THR A 559 -13.84 -4.89 21.75
C THR A 559 -13.56 -6.36 21.56
N ASP A 560 -14.58 -7.20 21.68
CA ASP A 560 -14.50 -8.63 21.46
C ASP A 560 -13.95 -8.86 20.03
N ASP A 561 -12.63 -9.04 19.96
CA ASP A 561 -11.81 -9.13 18.75
C ASP A 561 -12.17 -10.34 17.90
N SER A 562 -13.01 -11.21 18.46
CA SER A 562 -13.63 -12.32 17.77
C SER A 562 -14.55 -11.85 16.63
N ALA A 563 -15.10 -10.63 16.60
CA ALA A 563 -15.94 -10.21 15.47
C ALA A 563 -15.15 -9.89 14.18
N LEU A 564 -13.90 -9.44 14.30
CA LEU A 564 -12.99 -9.23 13.15
C LEU A 564 -12.24 -10.54 12.79
N ARG A 565 -12.00 -11.43 13.78
CA ARG A 565 -11.35 -12.74 13.57
C ARG A 565 -12.33 -13.90 13.29
N LEU A 566 -13.62 -13.75 13.57
CA LEU A 566 -14.70 -14.70 13.24
C LEU A 566 -15.42 -14.21 11.99
N PHE A 567 -14.76 -14.35 10.84
CA PHE A 567 -15.48 -14.88 9.69
C PHE A 567 -15.71 -16.37 9.98
N PRO A 568 -16.94 -16.82 10.33
CA PRO A 568 -17.14 -18.21 10.65
C PRO A 568 -16.88 -19.04 9.40
N LYS A 569 -16.07 -20.11 9.50
CA LYS A 569 -15.83 -21.08 8.42
C LYS A 569 -17.13 -21.64 7.77
N LYS A 570 -18.29 -21.49 8.43
CA LYS A 570 -19.62 -21.83 7.90
C LYS A 570 -20.29 -20.75 7.03
N LEU A 571 -19.87 -19.48 7.12
CA LEU A 571 -20.28 -18.45 6.17
C LEU A 571 -19.47 -18.57 4.86
N HIS A 572 -18.28 -19.16 4.92
CA HIS A 572 -17.47 -19.53 3.76
C HIS A 572 -18.24 -20.43 2.78
N SER A 573 -19.00 -21.42 3.28
CA SER A 573 -19.77 -22.35 2.43
C SER A 573 -21.13 -21.81 1.96
N ILE A 574 -21.62 -20.71 2.56
CA ILE A 574 -22.82 -19.99 2.09
C ILE A 574 -22.40 -18.94 1.05
N LEU A 575 -21.26 -18.27 1.26
CA LEU A 575 -20.64 -17.38 0.28
C LEU A 575 -20.14 -18.15 -0.95
N GLU A 576 -19.56 -19.35 -0.82
CA GLU A 576 -19.23 -20.20 -1.97
C GLU A 576 -20.45 -20.50 -2.86
N ARG A 577 -21.62 -20.79 -2.27
CA ARG A 577 -22.86 -21.04 -3.03
C ARG A 577 -23.49 -19.79 -3.65
N PHE A 578 -23.15 -18.60 -3.15
CA PHE A 578 -23.59 -17.32 -3.71
C PHE A 578 -22.61 -16.78 -4.77
N VAL A 579 -21.31 -17.09 -4.60
CA VAL A 579 -20.19 -16.73 -5.49
C VAL A 579 -20.16 -17.59 -6.76
N ASP A 580 -20.68 -18.82 -6.74
CA ASP A 580 -20.83 -19.64 -7.96
C ASP A 580 -21.77 -19.03 -9.03
N LYS A 581 -22.50 -17.94 -8.72
CA LYS A 581 -23.41 -17.26 -9.65
C LYS A 581 -22.95 -15.89 -10.14
N HIS A 582 -21.91 -15.28 -9.55
CA HIS A 582 -21.40 -13.96 -9.95
C HIS A 582 -19.88 -13.84 -9.72
N PRO A 583 -19.12 -13.13 -10.59
CA PRO A 583 -17.65 -13.12 -10.61
C PRO A 583 -17.04 -12.26 -9.49
N LEU A 584 -17.38 -12.54 -8.22
CA LEU A 584 -16.95 -11.78 -7.04
C LEU A 584 -15.79 -12.44 -6.26
N SER A 585 -15.10 -13.43 -6.85
CA SER A 585 -13.93 -14.10 -6.24
C SER A 585 -12.73 -13.17 -5.99
N GLN A 586 -12.75 -11.96 -6.56
CA GLN A 586 -11.68 -10.95 -6.50
C GLN A 586 -11.71 -10.06 -5.23
N TYR A 587 -12.72 -10.21 -4.36
CA TYR A 587 -12.93 -9.34 -3.19
C TYR A 587 -12.52 -9.94 -1.84
N ARG A 588 -11.87 -11.12 -1.83
CA ARG A 588 -11.46 -11.83 -0.60
C ARG A 588 -10.56 -11.00 0.32
N SER A 589 -9.82 -10.03 -0.23
CA SER A 589 -8.83 -9.21 0.49
C SER A 589 -9.44 -8.01 1.23
N PHE A 590 -10.64 -7.55 0.86
CA PHE A 590 -11.25 -6.32 1.43
C PHE A 590 -11.98 -6.54 2.76
N LEU A 591 -12.31 -7.79 3.07
CA LEU A 591 -13.04 -8.17 4.27
C LEU A 591 -12.12 -8.65 5.42
N MET A 592 -10.79 -8.73 5.21
CA MET A 592 -9.83 -9.10 6.26
C MET A 592 -9.22 -7.89 7.01
N ILE A 593 -9.79 -6.69 6.84
CA ILE A 593 -9.47 -5.49 7.62
C ILE A 593 -10.24 -5.52 8.94
#